data_AF-A0ABD6PMW4-F1
#
_entry.id   AF-A0ABD6PMW4-F1
#
_cell.length_a   1.000
_cell.length_b   1.000
_cell.length_c   1.000
_cell.angle_alpha   90.00
_cell.angle_beta   90.00
_cell.angle_gamma   90.00
#
_symmetry.space_group_name_H-M   'P 1'
#
loop_
_entity.id
_entity.type
_entity.pdbx_description
1 polymer ?
#
loop_
_entity_poly.entity_id
_entity_poly.type
_entity_poly.pdbx_seq_one_letter_code
_entity_poly.pdbx_strand_id
1 'polypeptide(L)'
;MGMHDKIRVMRELFQLSQEDMAGRMNMSPSGYAKIERGQTRLQYDKLVRIAQIFNMNLSDLVDDDKGVMFFMNENRDNTLGSEHSDRRTTLFEIEKLKLQLLHKNELLEQKEKELESLRKMLRLLEKVR
;
A
#
# COMPACT_ATOMS: atom_id res chain seq x y z
N MET A 1 -14.35 -1.42 5.62
CA MET A 1 -14.48 -2.71 4.89
C MET A 1 -14.47 -3.82 5.92
N GLY A 2 -15.19 -4.92 5.71
CA GLY A 2 -15.10 -6.04 6.65
C GLY A 2 -13.83 -6.86 6.43
N MET A 3 -13.38 -7.59 7.46
CA MET A 3 -12.25 -8.54 7.36
C MET A 3 -12.41 -9.55 6.21
N HIS A 4 -13.63 -10.01 5.95
CA HIS A 4 -13.94 -10.92 4.85
C HIS A 4 -13.70 -10.29 3.46
N ASP A 5 -13.98 -8.99 3.31
CA ASP A 5 -13.67 -8.25 2.09
C ASP A 5 -12.17 -8.07 1.91
N LYS A 6 -11.45 -7.78 2.99
CA LYS A 6 -9.98 -7.70 2.98
C LYS A 6 -9.35 -9.00 2.50
N ILE A 7 -9.84 -10.15 2.98
CA ILE A 7 -9.38 -11.47 2.55
C ILE A 7 -9.66 -11.72 1.07
N ARG A 8 -10.85 -11.34 0.56
CA ARG A 8 -11.18 -11.44 -0.87
C ARG A 8 -10.22 -10.61 -1.72
N VAL A 9 -10.03 -9.34 -1.36
CA VAL A 9 -9.15 -8.42 -2.08
C VAL A 9 -7.72 -8.94 -2.10
N MET A 10 -7.22 -9.44 -0.97
CA MET A 10 -5.89 -10.07 -0.88
C MET A 10 -5.79 -11.27 -1.81
N ARG A 11 -6.78 -12.18 -1.80
CA ARG A 11 -6.78 -13.34 -2.69
C ARG A 11 -6.68 -12.93 -4.17
N GLU A 12 -7.47 -11.94 -4.57
CA GLU A 12 -7.51 -11.45 -5.95
C GLU A 12 -6.20 -10.80 -6.38
N LEU A 13 -5.56 -10.03 -5.50
CA LEU A 13 -4.28 -9.39 -5.78
C LEU A 13 -3.12 -10.39 -5.91
N PHE A 14 -3.18 -11.49 -5.16
CA PHE A 14 -2.25 -12.61 -5.28
C PHE A 14 -2.64 -13.57 -6.43
N GLN A 15 -3.67 -13.26 -7.20
CA GLN A 15 -4.16 -14.05 -8.35
C GLN A 15 -4.48 -15.50 -7.98
N LEU A 16 -4.92 -15.75 -6.74
CA LEU A 16 -5.30 -17.07 -6.27
C LEU A 16 -6.79 -17.33 -6.57
N SER A 17 -7.09 -18.52 -7.08
CA SER A 17 -8.49 -18.95 -7.15
C SER A 17 -9.03 -19.28 -5.75
N GLN A 18 -10.36 -19.34 -5.60
CA GLN A 18 -10.97 -19.80 -4.35
C GLN A 18 -10.58 -21.24 -4.03
N GLU A 19 -10.35 -22.07 -5.04
CA GLU A 19 -9.90 -23.47 -4.86
C GLU A 19 -8.46 -23.53 -4.36
N ASP A 20 -7.55 -22.75 -4.94
CA ASP A 20 -6.15 -22.67 -4.51
C ASP A 20 -6.05 -22.21 -3.05
N MET A 21 -6.81 -21.18 -2.71
CA MET A 21 -6.81 -20.63 -1.36
C MET A 21 -7.42 -21.62 -0.36
N ALA A 22 -8.50 -22.29 -0.73
CA ALA A 22 -9.10 -23.34 0.10
C ALA A 22 -8.13 -24.52 0.35
N GLY A 23 -7.39 -24.94 -0.69
CA GLY A 23 -6.35 -25.96 -0.57
C GLY A 23 -5.25 -25.55 0.40
N ARG A 24 -4.73 -24.31 0.28
CA ARG A 24 -3.70 -23.77 1.21
C ARG A 24 -4.20 -23.64 2.66
N MET A 25 -5.50 -23.37 2.82
CA MET A 25 -6.22 -23.29 4.10
C MET A 25 -6.64 -24.65 4.66
N ASN A 26 -6.36 -25.75 3.94
CA ASN A 26 -6.80 -27.10 4.25
C ASN A 26 -8.31 -27.18 4.56
N MET A 27 -9.12 -26.64 3.65
CA MET A 27 -10.58 -26.63 3.78
C MET A 27 -11.27 -26.77 2.43
N SER A 28 -12.59 -26.97 2.43
CA SER A 28 -13.35 -27.07 1.18
C SER A 28 -13.50 -25.70 0.49
N PRO A 29 -13.53 -25.66 -0.86
CA PRO A 29 -13.79 -24.42 -1.61
C PRO A 29 -15.09 -23.73 -1.20
N SER A 30 -16.15 -24.51 -0.97
CA SER A 30 -17.43 -24.01 -0.45
C SER A 30 -17.30 -23.35 0.93
N GLY A 31 -16.50 -23.96 1.83
CA GLY A 31 -16.22 -23.40 3.14
C GLY A 31 -15.46 -22.08 3.06
N TYR A 32 -14.46 -22.01 2.18
CA TYR A 32 -13.69 -20.77 1.96
C TYR A 32 -14.55 -19.67 1.33
N ALA A 33 -15.40 -19.98 0.35
CA ALA A 33 -16.30 -19.01 -0.26
C ALA A 33 -17.31 -18.40 0.74
N LYS A 34 -17.74 -19.16 1.77
CA LYS A 34 -18.56 -18.64 2.87
C LYS A 34 -17.81 -17.64 3.75
N ILE A 35 -16.49 -17.80 3.91
CA ILE A 35 -15.65 -16.83 4.62
C ILE A 35 -15.65 -15.50 3.88
N GLU A 36 -15.38 -15.51 2.57
CA GLU A 36 -15.36 -14.26 1.78
C GLU A 36 -16.71 -13.55 1.78
N ARG A 37 -17.82 -14.29 1.82
CA ARG A 37 -19.17 -13.72 1.93
C ARG A 37 -19.55 -13.26 3.35
N GLY A 38 -18.66 -13.39 4.34
CA GLY A 38 -18.94 -13.03 5.73
C GLY A 38 -19.94 -13.95 6.44
N GLN A 39 -20.25 -15.12 5.86
CA GLN A 39 -21.22 -16.08 6.41
C GLN A 39 -20.60 -17.02 7.46
N THR A 40 -19.27 -17.05 7.55
CA THR A 40 -18.52 -17.84 8.52
C THR A 40 -17.67 -16.90 9.38
N ARG A 41 -17.79 -17.02 10.71
CA ARG A 41 -16.88 -16.33 11.62
C ARG A 41 -15.50 -16.97 11.55
N LEU A 42 -14.48 -16.15 11.26
CA LEU A 42 -13.09 -16.58 11.27
C LEU A 42 -12.62 -16.79 12.70
N GLN A 43 -12.07 -17.98 12.96
CA GLN A 43 -11.39 -18.30 14.19
C GLN A 43 -9.90 -17.91 14.09
N TYR A 44 -9.27 -17.75 15.26
CA TYR A 44 -7.89 -17.27 15.36
C TYR A 44 -6.90 -18.13 14.55
N ASP A 45 -7.02 -19.45 14.61
CA ASP A 45 -6.22 -20.41 13.84
C ASP A 45 -6.29 -20.16 12.32
N LYS A 46 -7.48 -19.86 11.80
CA LYS A 46 -7.70 -19.55 10.39
C LYS A 46 -7.10 -18.21 10.02
N LEU A 47 -7.18 -17.21 10.90
CA LEU A 47 -6.54 -15.90 10.67
C LEU A 47 -5.02 -16.02 10.61
N VAL A 48 -4.42 -16.77 11.54
CA VAL A 48 -2.98 -17.07 11.52
C VAL A 48 -2.59 -17.77 10.22
N ARG A 49 -3.39 -18.75 9.76
CA ARG A 49 -3.13 -19.46 8.52
C ARG A 49 -3.19 -18.54 7.30
N ILE A 50 -4.18 -17.65 7.25
CA ILE A 50 -4.31 -16.65 6.17
C ILE A 50 -3.09 -15.72 6.16
N ALA A 51 -2.68 -15.22 7.32
CA ALA A 51 -1.49 -14.38 7.46
C ALA A 51 -0.23 -15.10 6.96
N GLN A 52 -0.07 -16.39 7.29
CA GLN A 52 1.04 -17.23 6.78
C GLN A 52 1.00 -17.40 5.26
N ILE A 53 -0.17 -17.62 4.67
CA ILE A 53 -0.31 -17.79 3.21
C ILE A 53 0.11 -16.54 2.46
N PHE A 54 -0.24 -15.37 2.99
CA PHE A 54 0.14 -14.07 2.42
C PHE A 54 1.49 -13.54 2.92
N ASN A 55 2.21 -14.34 3.73
CA ASN A 55 3.50 -13.98 4.33
C ASN A 55 3.48 -12.59 5.02
N MET A 56 2.44 -12.36 5.83
CA MET A 56 2.22 -11.11 6.55
C MET A 56 2.01 -11.36 8.05
N ASN A 57 2.11 -10.32 8.86
CA ASN A 57 1.79 -10.43 10.29
C ASN A 57 0.27 -10.44 10.50
N LEU A 58 -0.17 -11.16 11.53
CA LEU A 58 -1.59 -11.19 11.91
C LEU A 58 -2.11 -9.80 12.30
N SER A 59 -1.28 -8.97 12.94
CA SER A 59 -1.62 -7.59 13.28
C SER A 59 -2.00 -6.78 12.04
N ASP A 60 -1.28 -6.94 10.93
CA ASP A 60 -1.51 -6.20 9.68
C ASP A 60 -2.80 -6.67 8.99
N LEU A 61 -3.20 -7.93 9.21
CA LEU A 61 -4.47 -8.47 8.73
C LEU A 61 -5.66 -7.92 9.53
N VAL A 62 -5.51 -7.77 10.85
CA VAL A 62 -6.59 -7.40 11.79
C VAL A 62 -6.76 -5.88 11.94
N ASP A 63 -5.72 -5.09 11.71
CA ASP A 63 -5.77 -3.64 11.81
C ASP A 63 -6.67 -3.03 10.70
N ASP A 64 -7.72 -2.33 11.12
CA ASP A 64 -8.72 -1.69 10.25
C ASP A 64 -8.29 -0.27 9.82
N ASP A 65 -7.40 0.39 10.58
CA ASP A 65 -6.97 1.76 10.32
C ASP A 65 -5.85 1.85 9.28
N LYS A 66 -5.08 0.76 9.08
CA LYS A 66 -3.91 0.77 8.19
C LYS A 66 -4.22 0.56 6.70
N GLY A 67 -5.48 0.38 6.32
CA GLY A 67 -5.85 -0.02 4.96
C GLY A 67 -5.14 -1.32 4.55
N VAL A 68 -5.31 -1.76 3.30
CA VAL A 68 -4.54 -2.91 2.80
C VAL A 68 -3.17 -2.40 2.32
N MET A 69 -2.20 -2.34 3.23
CA MET A 69 -0.82 -1.97 2.93
C MET A 69 -0.04 -3.19 2.42
N PHE A 70 0.31 -3.20 1.14
CA PHE A 70 1.06 -4.28 0.49
C PHE A 70 2.56 -4.00 0.57
N PHE A 71 3.30 -4.88 1.24
CA PHE A 71 4.73 -5.04 0.99
C PHE A 71 4.91 -6.24 0.05
N MET A 72 5.13 -5.99 -1.24
CA MET A 72 5.73 -7.00 -2.12
C MET A 72 7.15 -7.22 -1.60
N ASN A 73 7.36 -8.29 -0.83
CA ASN A 73 8.69 -8.65 -0.36
C ASN A 73 9.27 -9.74 -1.26
N GLU A 74 9.97 -9.30 -2.32
CA GLU A 74 11.08 -10.08 -2.83
C GLU A 74 12.22 -9.94 -1.81
N ASN A 75 12.63 -11.09 -1.26
CA ASN A 75 13.78 -11.33 -0.41
C ASN A 75 13.49 -11.62 1.07
N ARG A 76 13.96 -12.81 1.43
CA ARG A 76 13.96 -13.41 2.75
C ARG A 76 14.82 -12.57 3.68
N ASP A 77 14.31 -12.26 4.87
CA ASP A 77 14.95 -12.69 6.12
C ASP A 77 14.02 -12.41 7.31
N ASN A 78 13.72 -13.47 8.05
CA ASN A 78 13.16 -13.37 9.38
C ASN A 78 14.30 -12.98 10.32
N THR A 79 14.20 -11.86 11.03
CA THR A 79 14.51 -11.72 12.47
C THR A 79 14.49 -10.25 12.90
N LEU A 80 13.99 -10.03 14.12
CA LEU A 80 14.03 -8.80 14.94
C LEU A 80 12.98 -7.70 14.68
N GLY A 81 12.22 -7.42 15.74
CA GLY A 81 11.87 -6.05 16.14
C GLY A 81 10.49 -5.57 15.73
N SER A 82 9.55 -5.64 16.68
CA SER A 82 8.34 -4.81 16.70
C SER A 82 8.62 -3.30 16.57
N GLU A 83 9.88 -2.86 16.74
CA GLU A 83 10.36 -1.48 16.54
C GLU A 83 10.80 -1.17 15.09
N HIS A 84 11.00 -2.18 14.24
CA HIS A 84 11.43 -1.96 12.84
C HIS A 84 10.28 -1.67 11.89
N SER A 85 9.04 -2.01 12.25
CA SER A 85 7.85 -1.68 11.46
C SER A 85 7.65 -0.17 11.37
N ASP A 86 7.66 0.54 12.51
CA ASP A 86 7.54 2.00 12.56
C ASP A 86 8.73 2.73 11.91
N ARG A 87 9.94 2.19 12.05
CA ARG A 87 11.11 2.79 11.41
C ARG A 87 11.06 2.64 9.88
N ARG A 88 10.54 1.52 9.37
CA ARG A 88 10.42 1.28 7.92
C ARG A 88 9.32 2.13 7.29
N THR A 89 8.17 2.27 7.96
CA THR A 89 7.11 3.20 7.52
C THR A 89 7.60 4.64 7.55
N THR A 90 8.28 5.05 8.63
CA THR A 90 8.89 6.39 8.73
C THR A 90 9.90 6.64 7.61
N LEU A 91 10.76 5.66 7.30
CA LEU A 91 11.73 5.80 6.20
C LEU A 91 11.06 5.96 4.83
N PHE A 92 10.01 5.18 4.57
CA PHE A 92 9.24 5.29 3.33
C PHE A 92 8.53 6.64 3.21
N GLU A 93 7.95 7.15 4.30
CA GLU A 93 7.36 8.50 4.34
C GLU A 93 8.40 9.59 4.09
N ILE A 94 9.59 9.48 4.69
CA ILE A 94 10.70 10.41 4.46
C ILE A 94 11.09 10.42 2.98
N GLU A 95 11.22 9.25 2.35
CA GLU A 95 11.56 9.15 0.93
C GLU A 95 10.48 9.75 0.03
N LYS A 96 9.21 9.48 0.32
CA LYS A 96 8.06 10.09 -0.36
C LYS A 96 8.06 11.61 -0.22
N LEU A 97 8.32 12.13 0.99
CA LEU A 97 8.39 13.57 1.26
C LEU A 97 9.55 14.23 0.51
N LYS A 98 10.73 13.57 0.44
CA LYS A 98 11.87 14.04 -0.36
C LYS A 98 11.54 14.12 -1.83
N LEU A 99 10.87 13.11 -2.38
CA LEU A 99 10.45 13.11 -3.78
C LEU A 99 9.45 14.24 -4.09
N GLN A 100 8.48 14.47 -3.18
CA GLN A 100 7.55 15.58 -3.29
C GLN A 100 8.25 16.95 -3.23
N LEU A 101 9.26 17.09 -2.38
CA LEU A 101 10.07 18.32 -2.31
C LEU A 101 10.87 18.54 -3.60
N LEU A 102 11.50 17.49 -4.13
CA LEU A 102 12.23 17.57 -5.40
C LEU A 102 11.31 18.06 -6.52
N HIS A 103 10.14 17.42 -6.66
CA HIS A 103 9.16 17.81 -7.68
C HIS A 103 8.65 19.24 -7.50
N LYS A 104 8.42 19.69 -6.25
CA LYS A 104 8.04 21.07 -5.97
C LYS A 104 9.14 22.06 -6.34
N ASN A 105 10.40 21.73 -6.12
CA ASN A 105 11.54 22.58 -6.50
C ASN A 105 11.66 22.69 -8.03
N GLU A 106 11.48 21.59 -8.76
CA GLU A 106 11.45 21.61 -10.23
C GLU A 106 10.32 22.49 -10.75
N LEU A 107 9.13 22.39 -10.17
CA LEU A 107 7.99 23.22 -10.55
C LEU A 107 8.24 24.70 -10.24
N LEU A 108 8.89 25.01 -9.11
CA LEU A 108 9.28 26.38 -8.77
C LEU A 108 10.27 26.93 -9.80
N GLU A 109 11.29 26.16 -10.19
CA GLU A 109 12.26 26.59 -11.20
C GLU A 109 11.59 26.86 -12.56
N GLN A 110 10.63 26.03 -12.96
CA GLN A 110 9.82 26.28 -14.16
C GLN A 110 9.04 27.58 -14.05
N LYS A 111 8.39 27.83 -12.91
CA LYS A 111 7.62 29.06 -12.66
C LYS A 111 8.50 30.31 -12.64
N GLU A 112 9.72 30.22 -12.12
CA GLU A 112 10.69 31.32 -12.15
C GLU A 112 11.11 31.66 -13.57
N LYS A 113 11.38 30.66 -14.42
CA LYS A 113 11.69 30.86 -15.85
C LYS A 113 10.51 31.49 -16.59
N GLU A 114 9.28 31.03 -16.33
CA GLU A 114 8.06 31.64 -16.89
C GLU A 114 7.95 33.11 -16.48
N LEU A 115 8.09 33.42 -15.18
CA LEU A 115 8.06 34.79 -14.66
C LEU A 115 9.15 35.67 -15.28
N GLU A 116 10.36 35.14 -15.48
CA GLU A 116 11.42 35.88 -16.12
C GLU A 116 11.09 36.22 -17.58
N SER A 117 10.53 35.27 -18.33
CA SER A 117 10.10 35.49 -19.71
C SER A 117 8.97 36.53 -19.80
N LEU A 118 7.98 36.45 -18.91
CA LEU A 118 6.89 37.42 -18.80
C LEU A 118 7.43 38.83 -18.45
N ARG A 119 8.35 38.92 -17.48
CA ARG A 119 9.00 40.19 -17.11
C ARG A 119 9.84 40.77 -18.25
N LYS A 120 10.44 39.95 -19.11
CA LYS A 120 11.16 40.41 -20.31
C LYS A 120 10.17 40.97 -21.34
N MET A 121 9.06 40.28 -21.60
CA MET A 121 8.01 40.76 -22.51
C MET A 121 7.40 42.09 -22.04
N LEU A 122 7.06 42.22 -20.76
CA LEU A 122 6.55 43.47 -20.20
C LEU A 122 7.52 44.64 -20.38
N ARG A 123 8.81 44.43 -20.10
CA ARG A 123 9.85 45.47 -20.31
C ARG A 123 9.97 45.89 -21.78
N LEU A 124 9.78 44.97 -22.73
CA LEU A 124 9.81 45.30 -24.15
C LEU A 124 8.59 46.15 -24.54
N LEU A 125 7.40 45.81 -24.02
CA LEU A 125 6.17 46.58 -24.26
C LEU A 125 6.24 47.98 -23.63
N GLU A 126 6.83 48.12 -22.44
CA GLU A 126 7.02 49.43 -21.79
C GLU A 126 7.96 50.36 -22.57
N LYS A 127 8.94 49.82 -23.31
CA LYS A 127 9.87 50.61 -24.13
C LYS A 127 9.29 51.08 -25.46
N VAL A 128 8.17 50.49 -25.90
CA VAL A 128 7.50 50.84 -27.16
C VAL A 128 6.47 51.95 -26.96
N ARG A 129 6.24 52.37 -25.70
CA ARG A 129 5.34 53.46 -25.33
C ARG A 129 6.10 54.75 -25.08
#